data_AF-A0A5K3FCC7-F1
#
_entry.id   AF-A0A5K3FCC7-F1
#
_cell.length_a   1.000
_cell.length_b   1.000
_cell.length_c   1.000
_cell.angle_alpha   90.00
_cell.angle_beta   90.00
_cell.angle_gamma   90.00
#
_symmetry.space_group_name_H-M   'P 1'
#
loop_
_entity.id
_entity.type
_entity.pdbx_description
1 polymer ?
#
loop_
_entity_poly.entity_id
_entity_poly.type
_entity_poly.pdbx_seq_one_letter_code
_entity_poly.pdbx_strand_id
1 'polypeptide(L)'
;MKFWRLNHPLLIASLLCLFVSSASLALLLSLDRIIDWKISQTVKLRNGSAVFDAWKSTRSPSKVVIYMYNLTNPEETLQGQAPHLKAIGPYVYWEKEDKVNISWTEVDGIRGLRYFKRSLYTFDAALSVGDPKKDKVMTVSLPVLALSAAIKAGRDPTMGFLGLIRLLYSLELFTTQTVHGYLWGYEDPLLDLCSACDTKKVGLLHKSNNTLRGPYIIDAGLENSSNTGQLL
;
A
#
# COMPACT_ATOMS: atom_id res chain seq x y z
N MET A 1 -64.96 -53.83 -8.39
CA MET A 1 -63.66 -53.57 -7.72
C MET A 1 -62.58 -53.44 -8.79
N LYS A 2 -62.16 -52.22 -9.13
CA LYS A 2 -61.06 -51.99 -10.09
C LYS A 2 -59.72 -52.22 -9.37
N PHE A 3 -59.11 -53.38 -9.61
CA PHE A 3 -57.75 -53.66 -9.20
C PHE A 3 -56.79 -52.68 -9.89
N TRP A 4 -56.07 -51.89 -9.10
CA TRP A 4 -54.97 -51.06 -9.58
C TRP A 4 -53.86 -51.98 -10.11
N ARG A 5 -53.67 -52.05 -11.44
CA ARG A 5 -52.44 -52.63 -12.01
C ARG A 5 -51.33 -51.61 -11.78
N LEU A 6 -50.38 -51.99 -10.92
CA LEU A 6 -49.20 -51.20 -10.61
C LEU A 6 -48.34 -51.10 -11.88
N ASN A 7 -48.28 -49.93 -12.52
CA ASN A 7 -47.45 -49.72 -13.71
C ASN A 7 -45.97 -49.64 -13.28
N HIS A 8 -45.29 -50.78 -13.30
CA HIS A 8 -43.84 -50.91 -13.07
C HIS A 8 -42.97 -49.81 -13.70
N PRO A 9 -43.17 -49.36 -14.96
CA PRO A 9 -42.36 -48.28 -15.54
C PRO A 9 -42.55 -46.92 -14.85
N LEU A 10 -43.74 -46.62 -14.31
CA LEU A 10 -44.00 -45.36 -13.60
C LEU A 10 -43.32 -45.32 -12.23
N LEU A 11 -43.23 -46.47 -11.55
CA LEU A 11 -42.50 -46.60 -10.29
C LEU A 11 -40.99 -46.43 -10.49
N ILE A 12 -40.44 -47.03 -11.54
CA ILE A 12 -39.01 -46.89 -11.88
C ILE A 12 -38.69 -45.43 -12.20
N ALA A 13 -39.53 -44.75 -12.98
CA ALA A 13 -39.37 -43.33 -13.29
C ALA A 13 -39.45 -42.43 -12.05
N SER A 14 -40.40 -42.69 -11.13
CA SER A 14 -40.53 -41.94 -9.88
C SER A 14 -39.31 -42.11 -8.96
N LEU A 15 -38.79 -43.34 -8.83
CA LEU A 15 -37.58 -43.62 -8.06
C LEU A 15 -36.34 -42.93 -8.65
N LEU A 16 -36.22 -42.91 -9.98
CA LEU A 16 -35.17 -42.17 -10.68
C LEU A 16 -35.27 -40.66 -10.41
N CYS A 17 -36.46 -40.06 -10.46
CA CYS A 17 -36.65 -38.65 -10.17
C CYS A 17 -36.28 -38.30 -8.71
N LEU A 18 -36.60 -39.16 -7.75
CA LEU A 18 -36.22 -38.99 -6.34
C LEU A 18 -34.71 -39.14 -6.12
N PHE A 19 -34.07 -40.07 -6.85
CA PHE A 19 -32.62 -40.21 -6.82
C PHE A 19 -31.92 -38.98 -7.40
N VAL A 20 -32.39 -38.48 -8.54
CA VAL A 20 -31.82 -37.28 -9.16
C VAL A 20 -32.04 -36.03 -8.29
N SER A 21 -33.22 -35.86 -7.70
CA SER A 21 -33.50 -34.71 -6.84
C SER A 21 -32.70 -34.75 -5.53
N SER A 22 -32.56 -35.93 -4.91
CA SER A 22 -31.73 -36.11 -3.72
C SER A 22 -30.24 -35.90 -4.01
N ALA A 23 -29.74 -36.42 -5.14
CA ALA A 23 -28.36 -36.18 -5.57
C ALA A 23 -28.11 -34.69 -5.87
N SER A 24 -29.06 -34.01 -6.51
CA SER A 24 -28.98 -32.56 -6.79
C SER A 24 -28.96 -31.76 -5.49
N LEU A 25 -29.82 -32.09 -4.53
CA LEU A 25 -29.84 -31.45 -3.22
C LEU A 25 -28.54 -31.71 -2.44
N ALA A 26 -28.02 -32.94 -2.45
CA ALA A 26 -26.74 -33.28 -1.83
C ALA A 26 -25.58 -32.49 -2.45
N LEU A 27 -25.56 -32.35 -3.77
CA LEU A 27 -24.58 -31.53 -4.48
C LEU A 27 -24.68 -30.07 -4.02
N LEU A 28 -25.89 -29.49 -4.01
CA LEU A 28 -26.11 -28.10 -3.56
C LEU A 28 -25.65 -27.88 -2.12
N LEU A 29 -25.94 -28.83 -1.21
CA LEU A 29 -25.51 -28.74 0.20
C LEU A 29 -23.99 -28.92 0.37
N SER A 30 -23.32 -29.61 -0.55
CA SER A 30 -21.87 -29.85 -0.51
C SER A 30 -21.06 -28.83 -1.31
N LEU A 31 -21.72 -28.00 -2.12
CA LEU A 31 -21.09 -27.08 -3.06
C LEU A 31 -20.10 -26.14 -2.35
N ASP A 32 -20.51 -25.54 -1.23
CA ASP A 32 -19.68 -24.62 -0.46
C ASP A 32 -18.38 -25.30 0.01
N ARG A 33 -18.46 -26.53 0.51
CA ARG A 33 -17.27 -27.30 0.95
C ARG A 33 -16.32 -27.61 -0.21
N ILE A 34 -16.88 -27.93 -1.38
CA ILE A 34 -16.08 -28.21 -2.58
C ILE A 34 -15.39 -26.93 -3.07
N ILE A 35 -16.12 -25.80 -3.07
CA ILE A 35 -15.59 -24.48 -3.42
C ILE A 35 -14.48 -24.09 -2.44
N ASP A 36 -14.71 -24.16 -1.14
CA ASP A 36 -13.74 -23.82 -0.10
C ASP A 36 -12.48 -24.66 -0.21
N TRP A 37 -12.63 -25.98 -0.43
CA TRP A 37 -11.50 -26.87 -0.66
C TRP A 37 -10.71 -26.47 -1.91
N LYS A 38 -11.41 -26.16 -3.01
CA LYS A 38 -10.75 -25.74 -4.26
C LYS A 38 -10.01 -24.43 -4.09
N ILE A 39 -10.65 -23.43 -3.46
CA ILE A 39 -10.04 -22.14 -3.14
C ILE A 39 -8.80 -22.35 -2.26
N SER A 40 -8.95 -23.13 -1.18
CA SER A 40 -7.88 -23.47 -0.25
C SER A 40 -6.65 -24.04 -0.95
N GLN A 41 -6.80 -24.88 -1.98
CA GLN A 41 -5.66 -25.38 -2.74
C GLN A 41 -5.05 -24.35 -3.70
N THR A 42 -5.88 -23.45 -4.25
CA THR A 42 -5.43 -22.46 -5.24
C THR A 42 -4.77 -21.22 -4.64
N VAL A 43 -5.09 -20.86 -3.40
CA VAL A 43 -4.54 -19.66 -2.76
C VAL A 43 -3.13 -19.87 -2.20
N LYS A 44 -2.74 -21.12 -1.91
CA LYS A 44 -1.42 -21.44 -1.33
C LYS A 44 -0.29 -20.97 -2.24
N LEU A 45 0.63 -20.22 -1.67
CA LEU A 45 1.83 -19.77 -2.37
C LEU A 45 2.75 -20.98 -2.51
N ARG A 46 3.01 -21.41 -3.75
CA ARG A 46 3.88 -22.54 -4.09
C ARG A 46 4.68 -22.17 -5.33
N ASN A 47 5.93 -22.64 -5.41
CA ASN A 47 6.73 -22.41 -6.61
C ASN A 47 6.00 -22.93 -7.86
N GLY A 48 5.92 -22.09 -8.90
CA GLY A 48 5.26 -22.42 -10.17
C GLY A 48 3.72 -22.37 -10.15
N SER A 49 3.08 -21.98 -9.03
CA SER A 49 1.64 -21.74 -9.02
C SER A 49 1.30 -20.36 -9.60
N ALA A 50 0.17 -20.27 -10.32
CA ALA A 50 -0.28 -19.01 -10.90
C ALA A 50 -0.51 -17.91 -9.84
N VAL A 51 -0.92 -18.29 -8.62
CA VAL A 51 -1.07 -17.36 -7.50
C VAL A 51 0.28 -16.83 -7.02
N PHE A 52 1.33 -17.65 -7.02
CA PHE A 52 2.67 -17.20 -6.65
C PHE A 52 3.23 -16.21 -7.67
N ASP A 53 3.03 -16.46 -8.97
CA ASP A 53 3.46 -15.52 -10.01
C ASP A 53 2.69 -14.20 -9.95
N ALA A 54 1.37 -14.26 -9.73
CA ALA A 54 0.55 -13.07 -9.54
C ALA A 54 0.90 -12.29 -8.26
N TRP A 55 1.27 -13.01 -7.18
CA TRP A 55 1.74 -12.40 -5.94
C TRP A 55 3.12 -11.77 -6.11
N LYS A 56 4.03 -12.40 -6.87
CA LYS A 56 5.40 -11.95 -7.09
C LYS A 56 5.47 -10.62 -7.85
N SER A 57 4.67 -10.45 -8.89
CA SER A 57 4.61 -9.21 -9.66
C SER A 57 3.16 -8.88 -9.99
N THR A 58 2.72 -7.68 -9.59
CA THR A 58 1.35 -7.25 -9.85
C THR A 58 1.18 -7.03 -11.35
N ARG A 59 0.26 -7.80 -11.97
CA ARG A 59 0.01 -7.73 -13.43
C ARG A 59 -0.49 -6.37 -13.88
N SER A 60 -1.21 -5.66 -13.01
CA SER A 60 -1.76 -4.33 -13.28
C SER A 60 -1.18 -3.31 -12.30
N PRO A 61 -0.58 -2.21 -12.77
CA PRO A 61 -0.11 -1.16 -11.88
C PRO A 61 -1.28 -0.51 -11.15
N SER A 62 -1.05 -0.11 -9.91
CA SER A 62 -2.02 0.63 -9.10
C SER A 62 -1.95 2.12 -9.45
N LYS A 63 -3.11 2.78 -9.48
CA LYS A 63 -3.19 4.22 -9.74
C LYS A 63 -3.12 4.99 -8.42
N VAL A 64 -2.13 5.87 -8.28
CA VAL A 64 -1.93 6.77 -7.14
C VAL A 64 -2.33 8.18 -7.57
N VAL A 65 -3.31 8.77 -6.89
CA VAL A 65 -3.85 10.09 -7.18
C VAL A 65 -3.51 11.03 -6.03
N ILE A 66 -2.71 12.04 -6.28
CA ILE A 66 -2.21 12.96 -5.25
C ILE A 66 -2.86 14.33 -5.41
N TYR A 67 -3.36 14.88 -4.31
CA TYR A 67 -3.79 16.27 -4.20
C TYR A 67 -2.89 16.99 -3.19
N MET A 68 -2.45 18.18 -3.55
CA MET A 68 -1.68 19.07 -2.68
C MET A 68 -2.59 20.17 -2.15
N TYR A 69 -2.38 20.60 -0.91
CA TYR A 69 -3.10 21.74 -0.34
C TYR A 69 -2.18 22.96 -0.32
N ASN A 70 -2.51 23.95 -1.13
CA ASN A 70 -1.79 25.21 -1.20
C ASN A 70 -2.31 26.19 -0.16
N LEU A 71 -1.45 26.64 0.73
CA LEU A 71 -1.76 27.70 1.69
C LEU A 71 -1.83 29.05 0.97
N THR A 72 -2.86 29.86 1.23
CA THR A 72 -3.04 31.17 0.57
C THR A 72 -2.83 32.37 1.51
N ASN A 73 -2.78 32.15 2.83
CA ASN A 73 -2.67 33.20 3.86
C ASN A 73 -1.56 32.86 4.90
N PRO A 74 -0.29 32.71 4.47
CA PRO A 74 0.78 32.25 5.35
C PRO A 74 1.03 33.22 6.52
N GLU A 75 1.03 34.53 6.26
CA GLU A 75 1.32 35.56 7.28
C GLU A 75 0.24 35.61 8.35
N GLU A 76 -1.03 35.57 7.95
CA GLU A 76 -2.17 35.55 8.86
C GLU A 76 -2.19 34.26 9.68
N THR A 77 -1.80 33.13 9.07
CA THR A 77 -1.68 31.85 9.78
C THR A 77 -0.58 31.91 10.84
N LEU A 78 0.55 32.56 10.55
CA LEU A 78 1.62 32.77 11.54
C LEU A 78 1.17 33.66 12.71
N GLN A 79 0.24 34.58 12.46
CA GLN A 79 -0.38 35.42 13.49
C GLN A 79 -1.48 34.70 14.30
N GLY A 80 -1.75 33.43 14.00
CA GLY A 80 -2.73 32.60 14.71
C GLY A 80 -4.13 32.58 14.08
N GLN A 81 -4.31 33.15 12.89
CA GLN A 81 -5.56 32.98 12.14
C GLN A 81 -5.67 31.57 11.54
N ALA A 82 -6.88 31.18 11.15
CA ALA A 82 -7.11 29.88 10.53
C ALA A 82 -6.45 29.79 9.13
N PRO A 83 -5.79 28.67 8.79
CA PRO A 83 -5.17 28.49 7.48
C PRO A 83 -6.23 28.32 6.39
N HIS A 84 -6.07 29.05 5.29
CA HIS A 84 -6.85 28.94 4.07
C HIS A 84 -6.11 28.06 3.06
N LEU A 85 -6.68 26.88 2.79
CA LEU A 85 -6.10 25.87 1.93
C LEU A 85 -6.90 25.74 0.64
N LYS A 86 -6.20 25.72 -0.49
CA LYS A 86 -6.76 25.42 -1.82
C LYS A 86 -6.19 24.10 -2.33
N ALA A 87 -7.05 23.12 -2.58
CA ALA A 87 -6.64 21.86 -3.18
C ALA A 87 -6.17 22.06 -4.63
N ILE A 88 -5.04 21.45 -4.98
CA ILE A 88 -4.45 21.45 -6.32
C ILE A 88 -4.15 20.00 -6.70
N GLY A 89 -4.68 19.57 -7.83
CA GLY A 89 -4.52 18.22 -8.35
C GLY A 89 -5.63 17.87 -9.35
N PRO A 90 -5.69 16.60 -9.80
CA PRO A 90 -4.82 15.50 -9.37
C PRO A 90 -3.44 15.53 -10.03
N TYR A 91 -2.43 14.98 -9.33
CA TYR A 91 -1.18 14.50 -9.92
C TYR A 91 -1.17 12.97 -9.86
N VAL A 92 -1.23 12.34 -11.02
CA VAL A 92 -1.44 10.90 -11.14
C VAL A 92 -0.14 10.18 -11.41
N TYR A 93 0.10 9.11 -10.66
CA TYR A 93 1.23 8.20 -10.82
C TYR A 93 0.72 6.76 -10.91
N TRP A 94 1.33 5.96 -11.77
CA TRP A 94 1.18 4.51 -11.78
C TRP A 94 2.26 3.88 -10.92
N GLU A 95 1.85 3.18 -9.86
CA GLU A 95 2.73 2.38 -9.01
C GLU A 95 2.76 0.94 -9.52
N LYS A 96 3.96 0.48 -9.89
CA LYS A 96 4.23 -0.93 -10.12
C LYS A 96 5.01 -1.50 -8.95
N GLU A 97 4.48 -2.56 -8.35
CA GLU A 97 5.10 -3.25 -7.23
C GLU A 97 5.61 -4.64 -7.64
N ASP A 98 6.88 -4.89 -7.37
CA ASP A 98 7.52 -6.18 -7.59
C ASP A 98 8.11 -6.72 -6.28
N LYS A 99 7.97 -8.01 -6.03
CA LYS A 99 8.61 -8.72 -4.93
C LYS A 99 9.89 -9.37 -5.43
N VAL A 100 11.02 -9.00 -4.83
CA VAL A 100 12.36 -9.43 -5.22
C VAL A 100 13.06 -10.13 -4.06
N ASN A 101 14.16 -10.83 -4.38
CA ASN A 101 14.95 -11.59 -3.41
C ASN A 101 14.08 -12.53 -2.55
N ILE A 102 13.16 -13.24 -3.20
CA ILE A 102 12.21 -14.13 -2.55
C ILE A 102 12.94 -15.41 -2.16
N SER A 103 12.85 -15.78 -0.89
CA SER A 103 13.41 -17.02 -0.34
C SER A 103 12.41 -17.69 0.59
N TRP A 104 12.38 -19.02 0.58
CA TRP A 104 11.63 -19.80 1.57
C TRP A 104 12.28 -19.67 2.95
N THR A 105 11.47 -19.58 3.98
CA THR A 105 11.92 -19.51 5.39
C THR A 105 10.92 -20.21 6.29
N GLU A 106 11.31 -20.49 7.52
CA GLU A 106 10.42 -21.01 8.56
C GLU A 106 10.54 -20.15 9.81
N VAL A 107 9.41 -19.76 10.39
CA VAL A 107 9.33 -18.98 11.63
C VAL A 107 8.31 -19.66 12.53
N ASP A 108 8.71 -20.06 13.73
CA ASP A 108 7.85 -20.75 14.71
C ASP A 108 7.13 -21.98 14.15
N GLY A 109 7.80 -22.75 13.29
CA GLY A 109 7.26 -23.94 12.61
C GLY A 109 6.37 -23.64 11.40
N ILE A 110 6.10 -22.36 11.10
CA ILE A 110 5.28 -21.94 9.96
C ILE A 110 6.18 -21.71 8.74
N ARG A 111 5.92 -22.45 7.67
CA ARG A 111 6.62 -22.26 6.38
C ARG A 111 6.14 -21.00 5.66
N GLY A 112 7.04 -20.05 5.54
CA GLY A 112 6.80 -18.74 4.96
C GLY A 112 7.71 -18.37 3.80
N LEU A 113 7.49 -17.17 3.28
CA LEU A 113 8.28 -16.54 2.24
C LEU A 113 8.85 -15.23 2.75
N ARG A 114 10.17 -15.09 2.69
CA ARG A 114 10.88 -13.84 2.92
C ARG A 114 11.09 -13.13 1.59
N TYR A 115 10.81 -11.82 1.53
CA TYR A 115 10.98 -11.04 0.30
C TYR A 115 11.24 -9.56 0.59
N PHE A 116 11.66 -8.83 -0.44
CA PHE A 116 11.73 -7.38 -0.45
C PHE A 116 10.74 -6.83 -1.46
N LYS A 117 10.10 -5.71 -1.14
CA LYS A 117 9.18 -5.00 -2.02
C LYS A 117 9.92 -3.89 -2.74
N ARG A 118 9.78 -3.81 -4.06
CA ARG A 118 10.24 -2.70 -4.90
C ARG A 118 9.03 -2.00 -5.50
N SER A 119 8.86 -0.71 -5.20
CA SER A 119 7.81 0.14 -5.79
C SER A 119 8.42 1.09 -6.82
N LEU A 120 7.86 1.14 -8.02
CA LEU A 120 8.24 2.07 -9.08
C LEU A 120 7.06 2.99 -9.40
N TYR A 121 7.26 4.30 -9.33
CA TYR A 121 6.22 5.28 -9.63
C TYR A 121 6.48 5.96 -10.98
N THR A 122 5.50 5.91 -11.87
CA THR A 122 5.57 6.52 -13.21
C THR A 122 4.50 7.59 -13.33
N PHE A 123 4.90 8.84 -13.58
CA PHE A 123 3.97 9.97 -13.71
C PHE A 123 3.13 9.86 -14.99
N ASP A 124 1.83 10.17 -14.88
CA ASP A 124 0.89 10.22 -16.00
C ASP A 124 0.44 11.66 -16.24
N ALA A 125 0.99 12.28 -17.29
CA ALA A 125 0.68 13.66 -17.65
C ALA A 125 -0.75 13.84 -18.18
N ALA A 126 -1.34 12.82 -18.80
CA ALA A 126 -2.66 12.92 -19.42
C ALA A 126 -3.78 12.92 -18.37
N LEU A 127 -3.56 12.23 -17.25
CA LEU A 127 -4.50 12.17 -16.13
C LEU A 127 -4.22 13.22 -15.04
N SER A 128 -3.21 14.08 -15.23
CA SER A 128 -2.80 15.09 -14.25
C SER A 128 -3.22 16.50 -14.66
N VAL A 129 -3.42 17.37 -13.67
CA VAL A 129 -3.80 18.78 -13.89
C VAL A 129 -2.66 19.62 -14.49
N GLY A 130 -1.41 19.22 -14.26
CA GLY A 130 -0.23 19.98 -14.65
C GLY A 130 1.08 19.20 -14.46
N ASP A 131 2.21 19.90 -14.64
CA ASP A 131 3.55 19.31 -14.50
C ASP A 131 4.03 19.49 -13.05
N PRO A 132 4.13 18.41 -12.25
CA PRO A 132 4.52 18.51 -10.85
C PRO A 132 5.94 19.06 -10.67
N LYS A 133 6.81 19.03 -11.70
CA LYS A 133 8.15 19.62 -11.63
C LYS A 133 8.14 21.14 -11.77
N LYS A 134 7.04 21.73 -12.25
CA LYS A 134 6.90 23.18 -12.47
C LYS A 134 5.90 23.79 -11.50
N ASP A 135 4.82 23.07 -11.21
CA ASP A 135 3.74 23.56 -10.36
C ASP A 135 4.25 23.72 -8.92
N LYS A 136 4.11 24.93 -8.38
CA LYS A 136 4.55 25.30 -7.04
C LYS A 136 3.39 25.28 -6.06
N VAL A 137 3.66 24.85 -4.84
CA VAL A 137 2.75 24.84 -3.71
C VAL A 137 3.42 25.45 -2.49
N MET A 138 2.72 26.35 -1.81
CA MET A 138 3.10 26.87 -0.51
C MET A 138 2.55 25.94 0.58
N THR A 139 3.45 25.36 1.36
CA THR A 139 3.16 24.31 2.34
C THR A 139 4.13 24.39 3.52
N VAL A 140 3.97 23.55 4.53
CA VAL A 140 4.84 23.50 5.71
C VAL A 140 6.21 22.92 5.33
N SER A 141 7.28 23.53 5.86
CA SER A 141 8.65 23.03 5.72
C SER A 141 8.83 21.71 6.49
N LEU A 142 9.21 20.64 5.78
CA LEU A 142 9.33 19.31 6.36
C LEU A 142 10.45 19.21 7.41
N PRO A 143 11.66 19.79 7.23
CA PRO A 143 12.70 19.76 8.26
C PRO A 143 12.33 20.55 9.51
N VAL A 144 11.68 21.71 9.36
CA VAL A 144 11.20 22.50 10.51
C VAL A 144 10.11 21.76 11.27
N LEU A 145 9.21 21.09 10.54
CA LEU A 145 8.18 20.24 11.14
C LEU A 145 8.81 19.04 11.88
N ALA A 146 9.79 18.37 11.29
CA ALA A 146 10.51 17.27 11.93
C ALA A 146 11.26 17.72 13.19
N LEU A 147 11.91 18.88 13.14
CA LEU A 147 12.60 19.50 14.28
C LEU A 147 11.64 19.81 15.42
N SER A 148 10.50 20.44 15.12
CA SER A 148 9.47 20.76 16.13
C SER A 148 8.85 19.50 16.75
N ALA A 149 8.62 18.45 15.96
CA ALA A 149 8.15 17.16 16.45
C ALA A 149 9.17 16.47 17.36
N ALA A 150 10.47 16.52 17.01
CA ALA A 150 11.55 15.97 17.83
C ALA A 150 11.65 16.67 19.20
N ILE A 151 11.57 18.00 19.20
CA ILE A 151 11.55 18.82 20.43
C ILE A 151 10.36 18.42 21.30
N LYS A 152 9.16 18.36 20.72
CA LYS A 152 7.94 17.94 21.45
C LYS A 152 8.03 16.53 22.03
N ALA A 153 8.81 15.65 21.41
CA ALA A 153 9.06 14.29 21.88
C ALA A 153 10.18 14.19 22.94
N GLY A 154 10.73 15.31 23.41
CA GLY A 154 11.84 15.34 24.36
C GLY A 154 13.19 14.90 23.77
N ARG A 155 13.31 14.85 22.44
CA ARG A 155 14.57 14.61 21.72
C ARG A 155 15.17 15.94 21.30
N ASP A 156 15.28 16.83 22.28
CA ASP A 156 15.71 18.20 22.05
C ASP A 156 17.12 18.21 21.45
N PRO A 157 17.33 18.88 20.32
CA PRO A 157 18.66 19.22 19.89
C PRO A 157 19.37 20.04 20.99
N THR A 158 20.68 19.92 21.09
CA THR A 158 21.47 20.71 22.04
C THR A 158 21.19 22.22 21.86
N MET A 159 21.14 22.97 22.96
CA MET A 159 20.93 24.42 22.93
C MET A 159 21.90 25.15 21.99
N GLY A 160 23.15 24.66 21.88
CA GLY A 160 24.12 25.16 20.92
C GLY A 160 23.73 24.93 19.45
N PHE A 161 23.10 23.80 19.12
CA PHE A 161 22.59 23.52 17.77
C PHE A 161 21.40 24.42 17.41
N LEU A 162 20.47 24.62 18.35
CA LEU A 162 19.37 25.57 18.15
C LEU A 162 19.86 27.02 17.98
N GLY A 163 20.89 27.41 18.75
CA GLY A 163 21.55 28.70 18.59
C GLY A 163 22.23 28.85 17.23
N LEU A 164 22.91 27.80 16.75
CA LEU A 164 23.57 27.79 15.44
C LEU A 164 22.55 27.92 14.30
N ILE A 165 21.43 27.18 14.36
CA ILE A 165 20.36 27.29 13.36
C ILE A 165 19.82 28.72 13.31
N ARG A 166 19.50 29.30 14.47
CA ARG A 166 18.98 30.69 14.55
C ARG A 166 19.98 31.73 14.04
N LEU A 167 21.28 31.47 14.18
CA LEU A 167 22.34 32.37 13.71
C LEU A 167 22.57 32.27 12.19
N LEU A 168 22.54 31.05 11.64
CA LEU A 168 22.91 30.80 10.25
C LEU A 168 21.72 30.82 9.27
N TYR A 169 20.50 30.57 9.75
CA TYR A 169 19.33 30.36 8.89
C TYR A 169 18.07 31.07 9.41
N SER A 170 17.29 31.61 8.48
CA SER A 170 15.91 32.05 8.73
C SER A 170 14.98 30.83 8.68
N LEU A 171 14.58 30.34 9.85
CA LEU A 171 13.62 29.24 9.97
C LEU A 171 12.22 29.70 9.54
N GLU A 172 11.85 29.41 8.30
CA GLU A 172 10.49 29.63 7.81
C GLU A 172 9.63 28.37 8.01
N LEU A 173 8.50 28.53 8.71
CA LEU A 173 7.53 27.44 8.91
C LEU A 173 6.88 27.01 7.59
N PHE A 174 6.67 27.95 6.69
CA PHE A 174 6.10 27.70 5.37
C PHE A 174 7.17 27.86 4.30
N THR A 175 7.11 27.04 3.27
CA THR A 175 8.04 27.04 2.15
C THR A 175 7.27 26.85 0.85
N THR A 176 7.77 27.46 -0.23
CA THR A 176 7.24 27.26 -1.58
C THR A 176 8.10 26.23 -2.29
N GLN A 177 7.52 25.08 -2.63
CA GLN A 177 8.21 23.98 -3.30
C GLN A 177 7.46 23.54 -4.54
N THR A 178 8.15 22.91 -5.49
CA THR A 178 7.46 22.21 -6.58
C THR A 178 6.76 20.98 -6.02
N VAL A 179 5.65 20.55 -6.61
CA VAL A 179 4.94 19.33 -6.18
C VAL A 179 5.87 18.11 -6.24
N HIS A 180 6.68 18.00 -7.30
CA HIS A 180 7.66 16.95 -7.45
C HIS A 180 8.74 17.00 -6.35
N GLY A 181 9.27 18.19 -6.06
CA GLY A 181 10.25 18.37 -5.00
C GLY A 181 9.69 17.98 -3.63
N TYR A 182 8.48 18.46 -3.29
CA TYR A 182 7.86 18.16 -2.01
C TYR A 182 7.53 16.66 -1.82
N LEU A 183 7.15 15.97 -2.90
CA LEU A 183 6.90 14.52 -2.86
C LEU A 183 8.20 13.72 -2.84
N TRP A 184 9.10 13.92 -3.80
CA TRP A 184 10.22 13.00 -4.05
C TRP A 184 11.54 13.44 -3.43
N GLY A 185 11.68 14.72 -3.10
CA GLY A 185 12.89 15.28 -2.51
C GLY A 185 13.20 16.68 -3.05
N TYR A 186 13.23 17.68 -2.16
CA TYR A 186 13.84 18.99 -2.38
C TYR A 186 15.01 19.17 -1.42
N GLU A 187 15.99 20.00 -1.80
CA GLU A 187 17.13 20.30 -0.95
C GLU A 187 16.76 21.37 0.06
N ASP A 188 17.12 21.16 1.32
CA ASP A 188 16.85 22.11 2.40
C ASP A 188 18.15 22.43 3.15
N PRO A 189 18.50 23.72 3.31
CA PRO A 189 19.75 24.12 3.95
C PRO A 189 19.89 23.64 5.41
N LEU A 190 18.79 23.36 6.10
CA LEU A 190 18.84 22.84 7.47
C LEU A 190 19.45 21.43 7.53
N LEU A 191 19.38 20.67 6.44
CA LEU A 191 19.96 19.34 6.36
C LEU A 191 21.49 19.39 6.23
N ASP A 192 22.08 20.51 5.81
CA ASP A 192 23.53 20.67 5.77
C ASP A 192 24.15 20.70 7.18
N LEU A 193 23.38 21.11 8.18
CA LEU A 193 23.80 21.10 9.59
C LEU A 193 23.63 19.73 10.25
N CYS A 194 22.91 18.81 9.62
CA CYS A 194 22.59 17.52 10.19
C CYS A 194 23.67 16.50 9.82
N SER A 195 24.67 16.33 10.68
CA SER A 195 25.74 15.33 10.49
C SER A 195 25.23 13.88 10.47
N ALA A 196 24.10 13.61 11.10
CA ALA A 196 23.45 12.30 11.13
C ALA A 196 22.55 12.05 9.89
N CYS A 197 22.30 13.06 9.06
CA CYS A 197 21.43 12.92 7.90
C CYS A 197 22.21 12.37 6.71
N ASP A 198 21.81 11.20 6.25
CA ASP A 198 22.39 10.50 5.09
C ASP A 198 22.04 11.17 3.73
N THR A 199 21.26 12.24 3.74
CA THR A 199 20.78 12.91 2.52
C THR A 199 20.47 14.38 2.80
N LYS A 200 20.78 15.22 1.82
CA LYS A 200 20.44 16.64 1.80
C LYS A 200 19.03 16.92 1.29
N LYS A 201 18.29 15.88 0.93
CA LYS A 201 16.93 15.97 0.37
C LYS A 201 15.89 15.47 1.34
N VAL A 202 14.76 16.16 1.36
CA VAL A 202 13.57 15.81 2.14
C VAL A 202 12.33 15.84 1.25
N GLY A 203 11.42 14.90 1.46
CA GLY A 203 10.16 14.81 0.73
C GLY A 203 9.28 13.71 1.32
N LEU A 204 7.97 13.81 1.13
CA LEU A 204 7.00 12.88 1.72
C LEU A 204 7.20 11.41 1.30
N LEU A 205 7.61 11.21 0.05
CA LEU A 205 7.90 9.93 -0.59
C LEU A 205 9.39 9.82 -0.93
N HIS A 206 10.25 10.60 -0.26
CA HIS A 206 11.69 10.54 -0.46
C HIS A 206 12.21 9.11 -0.23
N LYS A 207 13.17 8.67 -1.06
CA LYS A 207 13.70 7.29 -1.08
C LYS A 207 12.61 6.20 -1.16
N SER A 208 11.44 6.49 -1.74
CA SER A 208 10.39 5.48 -1.96
C SER A 208 10.33 4.98 -3.41
N ASN A 209 10.84 5.77 -4.36
CA ASN A 209 10.84 5.37 -5.77
C ASN A 209 12.02 4.45 -6.08
N ASN A 210 11.73 3.27 -6.63
CA ASN A 210 12.69 2.24 -7.01
C ASN A 210 13.60 1.75 -5.86
N THR A 211 13.12 1.85 -4.62
CA THR A 211 13.86 1.37 -3.44
C THR A 211 13.30 0.04 -2.94
N LEU A 212 14.17 -0.73 -2.28
CA LEU A 212 13.78 -1.99 -1.66
C LEU A 212 13.34 -1.72 -0.22
N ARG A 213 12.13 -2.15 0.13
CA ARG A 213 11.63 -2.20 1.51
C ARG A 213 11.54 -3.64 1.99
N GLY A 214 11.81 -3.85 3.27
CA GLY A 214 11.81 -5.17 3.91
C GLY A 214 13.13 -5.42 4.66
N PRO A 215 13.46 -6.69 4.96
CA PRO A 215 12.73 -7.90 4.53
C PRO A 215 11.35 -8.02 5.18
N TYR A 216 10.38 -8.52 4.43
CA TYR A 216 9.08 -8.97 4.94
C TYR A 216 9.06 -10.49 4.96
N ILE A 217 8.41 -11.08 5.97
CA ILE A 217 8.16 -12.52 6.05
C ILE A 217 6.65 -12.72 6.07
N ILE A 218 6.14 -13.62 5.25
CA ILE A 218 4.73 -13.97 5.21
C ILE A 218 4.51 -15.47 5.30
N ASP A 219 3.36 -15.90 5.83
CA ASP A 219 2.90 -17.28 5.76
C ASP A 219 2.52 -17.62 4.30
N ALA A 220 3.04 -18.74 3.80
CA ALA A 220 2.73 -19.23 2.45
C ALA A 220 1.36 -19.94 2.36
N GLY A 221 0.68 -20.14 3.50
CA GLY A 221 -0.61 -20.79 3.62
C GLY A 221 -0.58 -22.30 3.42
N LEU A 222 0.61 -22.91 3.51
CA LEU A 222 0.80 -24.34 3.19
C LEU A 222 0.01 -25.24 4.12
N GLU A 223 0.01 -24.92 5.41
CA GLU A 223 -0.70 -25.64 6.48
C GLU A 223 -2.14 -25.17 6.55
N ASN A 224 -2.35 -23.87 6.77
CA ASN A 224 -3.65 -23.24 6.78
C ASN A 224 -3.76 -22.18 5.67
N SER A 225 -4.58 -22.45 4.65
CA SER A 225 -4.77 -21.53 3.52
C SER A 225 -5.36 -20.18 3.93
N SER A 226 -6.08 -20.12 5.06
CA SER A 226 -6.64 -18.87 5.59
C SER A 226 -5.57 -17.89 6.07
N ASN A 227 -4.33 -18.37 6.30
CA ASN A 227 -3.21 -17.54 6.71
C ASN A 227 -2.35 -17.06 5.54
N THR A 228 -2.65 -17.46 4.30
CA THR A 228 -1.86 -17.07 3.13
C THR A 228 -1.67 -15.55 3.07
N GLY A 229 -0.41 -15.11 3.08
CA GLY A 229 -0.06 -13.69 2.98
C GLY A 229 -0.08 -12.92 4.30
N GLN A 230 -0.40 -13.55 5.43
CA GLN A 230 -0.25 -12.94 6.74
C GLN A 230 1.23 -12.72 7.05
N LEU A 231 1.56 -11.59 7.68
CA LEU A 231 2.93 -11.30 8.11
C LEU A 231 3.30 -12.18 9.31
N LEU A 232 4.52 -12.72 9.29
CA LEU A 232 5.14 -13.48 10.38
C LEU A 232 6.21 -12.62 11.07
#